data_AF-A0A357N2I0-F1
#
_entry.id   AF-A0A357N2I0-F1
#
_cell.length_a   1.000
_cell.length_b   1.000
_cell.length_c   1.000
_cell.angle_alpha   90.00
_cell.angle_beta   90.00
_cell.angle_gamma   90.00
#
_symmetry.space_group_name_H-M   'P 1'
#
loop_
_entity.id
_entity.type
_entity.pdbx_description
1 polymer ?
#
loop_
_entity_poly.entity_id
_entity_poly.type
_entity_poly.pdbx_seq_one_letter_code
_entity_poly.pdbx_strand_id
1 'polypeptide(L)'
;MKSRRARPHLPSRQRGAVLYVALIMLILLALLGIAGMQVAGMQEKMAANYRATNVAFENAEGVTRLSERAVEAIANRTSLDSNAPLAEGDIEQNCELAFDPVEWGRGRPDSTSRAVKVRRIDSCIIGGGSLQMGRPLDPVTPVYQITSYSTDTATDASSSASIDTVFKL
;
A
#
# COMPACT_ATOMS: atom_id res chain seq x y z
N MET A 1 60.59 -75.04 -28.52
CA MET A 1 60.23 -74.08 -27.44
C MET A 1 59.47 -72.90 -28.05
N LYS A 2 58.33 -72.54 -27.43
CA LYS A 2 57.41 -71.45 -27.79
C LYS A 2 58.00 -70.09 -27.36
N SER A 3 57.78 -69.06 -28.16
CA SER A 3 57.52 -67.70 -27.65
C SER A 3 56.76 -66.89 -28.70
N ARG A 4 55.45 -66.69 -28.52
CA ARG A 4 54.67 -65.70 -29.28
C ARG A 4 54.49 -64.49 -28.38
N ARG A 5 55.14 -63.37 -28.74
CA ARG A 5 54.96 -62.07 -28.09
C ARG A 5 53.59 -61.50 -28.45
N ALA A 6 52.77 -61.19 -27.45
CA ALA A 6 51.54 -60.42 -27.61
C ALA A 6 51.90 -58.94 -27.86
N ARG A 7 51.28 -58.32 -28.87
CA ARG A 7 51.40 -56.88 -29.13
C ARG A 7 50.28 -56.15 -28.35
N PRO A 8 50.58 -55.06 -27.63
CA PRO A 8 49.54 -54.28 -26.96
C PRO A 8 48.68 -53.56 -27.99
N HIS A 9 47.35 -53.72 -27.89
CA HIS A 9 46.38 -52.93 -28.65
C HIS A 9 46.37 -51.51 -28.05
N LEU A 10 46.72 -50.49 -28.85
CA LEU A 10 46.49 -49.11 -28.44
C LEU A 10 44.98 -48.83 -28.39
N PRO A 11 44.48 -48.15 -27.34
CA PRO A 11 43.06 -47.85 -27.21
C PRO A 11 42.59 -46.93 -28.35
N SER A 12 41.45 -47.27 -28.97
CA SER A 12 40.83 -46.45 -30.00
C SER A 12 40.46 -45.09 -29.43
N ARG A 13 40.86 -44.02 -30.11
CA ARG A 13 40.63 -42.63 -29.69
C ARG A 13 39.14 -42.28 -29.85
N GLN A 14 38.34 -42.36 -28.78
CA GLN A 14 36.94 -41.93 -28.79
C GLN A 14 36.85 -40.42 -29.03
N ARG A 15 36.59 -40.01 -30.27
CA ARG A 15 36.38 -38.62 -30.68
C ARG A 15 34.94 -38.50 -31.17
N GLY A 16 34.02 -38.12 -30.28
CA GLY A 16 32.61 -37.90 -30.64
C GLY A 16 31.67 -37.65 -29.45
N ALA A 17 31.92 -38.27 -28.29
CA ALA A 17 31.05 -38.15 -27.13
C ALA A 17 31.08 -36.77 -26.44
N VAL A 18 32.20 -36.03 -26.57
CA VAL A 18 32.40 -34.75 -25.88
C VAL A 18 31.40 -33.68 -26.32
N LEU A 19 31.04 -33.63 -27.61
CA LEU A 19 30.07 -32.65 -28.12
C LEU A 19 28.68 -32.88 -27.52
N TYR A 20 28.24 -34.14 -27.42
CA TYR A 20 26.94 -34.47 -26.83
C TYR A 20 26.87 -34.12 -25.35
N VAL A 21 27.92 -34.44 -24.58
CA VAL A 21 27.98 -34.09 -23.16
C VAL A 21 28.00 -32.57 -22.99
N ALA A 22 28.77 -31.84 -23.80
CA ALA A 22 28.80 -30.39 -23.76
C ALA A 22 27.43 -29.77 -24.07
N LEU A 23 26.71 -30.29 -25.06
CA LEU A 23 25.37 -29.80 -25.41
C LEU A 23 24.36 -30.08 -24.31
N ILE A 24 24.38 -31.27 -23.70
CA ILE A 24 23.54 -31.59 -22.54
C ILE A 24 23.81 -30.61 -21.40
N MET A 25 25.08 -30.36 -21.08
CA MET A 25 25.46 -29.41 -20.03
C MET A 25 25.01 -27.99 -20.34
N LEU A 26 25.13 -27.53 -21.59
CA LEU A 26 24.63 -26.21 -22.00
C LEU A 26 23.12 -26.10 -21.85
N ILE A 27 22.36 -27.14 -22.22
CA ILE A 27 20.91 -27.16 -22.02
C ILE A 27 20.56 -27.09 -20.52
N LEU A 28 21.25 -27.87 -19.69
CA LEU A 28 21.03 -27.85 -18.24
C LEU A 28 21.29 -26.46 -17.65
N LEU A 29 22.39 -25.82 -18.02
CA LEU A 29 22.71 -24.46 -17.58
C LEU A 29 21.67 -23.44 -18.07
N ALA A 30 21.19 -23.57 -19.31
CA ALA A 30 20.14 -22.71 -19.83
C ALA A 30 18.82 -22.86 -19.06
N LEU A 31 18.41 -24.10 -18.76
CA LEU A 31 17.20 -24.38 -17.97
C LEU A 31 17.31 -23.86 -16.54
N LEU A 32 18.47 -24.03 -15.90
CA LEU A 32 18.74 -23.45 -14.58
C LEU A 32 18.69 -21.92 -14.62
N GLY A 33 19.22 -21.30 -15.67
CA GLY A 33 19.13 -19.86 -15.90
C GLY A 33 17.69 -19.38 -15.98
N ILE A 34 16.85 -20.05 -16.79
CA ILE A 34 15.42 -19.71 -16.94
C ILE A 34 14.67 -19.88 -15.61
N ALA A 35 14.90 -20.98 -14.89
CA ALA A 35 14.27 -21.21 -13.60
C ALA A 35 14.67 -20.12 -12.57
N GLY A 36 15.94 -19.72 -12.56
CA GLY A 36 16.42 -18.61 -11.72
C GLY A 36 15.74 -17.28 -12.05
N MET A 37 15.59 -16.95 -13.34
CA MET A 37 14.89 -15.74 -13.78
C MET A 37 13.42 -15.73 -13.39
N GLN A 38 12.73 -16.88 -13.44
CA GLN A 38 11.33 -16.98 -13.02
C GLN A 38 11.16 -16.66 -11.53
N VAL A 39 12.04 -17.18 -10.68
CA VAL A 39 12.02 -16.90 -9.23
C VAL A 39 12.32 -15.42 -8.97
N ALA A 40 13.35 -14.87 -9.62
CA ALA A 40 13.69 -13.45 -9.49
C ALA A 40 12.52 -12.54 -9.92
N GLY A 41 11.83 -12.86 -11.01
CA GLY A 41 10.66 -12.12 -11.47
C GLY A 41 9.47 -12.18 -10.52
N MET A 42 9.25 -13.32 -9.84
CA MET A 42 8.22 -13.40 -8.79
C MET A 42 8.59 -12.56 -7.57
N GLN A 43 9.86 -12.58 -7.16
CA GLN A 43 10.35 -11.77 -6.04
C GLN A 43 10.26 -10.27 -6.35
N GLU A 44 10.56 -9.88 -7.58
CA GLU A 44 10.42 -8.48 -8.04
C GLU A 44 8.96 -8.02 -7.95
N LYS A 45 8.00 -8.81 -8.45
CA LYS A 45 6.57 -8.49 -8.36
C LYS A 45 6.09 -8.40 -6.90
N MET A 46 6.55 -9.30 -6.05
CA MET A 46 6.23 -9.26 -4.62
C MET A 46 6.79 -7.99 -3.96
N ALA A 47 8.06 -7.65 -4.25
CA ALA A 47 8.69 -6.44 -3.74
C ALA A 47 8.00 -5.16 -4.24
N ALA A 48 7.59 -5.14 -5.51
CA ALA A 48 6.85 -4.03 -6.11
C ALA A 48 5.50 -3.81 -5.42
N ASN A 49 4.72 -4.88 -5.22
CA ASN A 49 3.43 -4.80 -4.53
C ASN A 49 3.59 -4.33 -3.09
N TYR A 50 4.58 -4.87 -2.36
CA TYR A 50 4.85 -4.46 -0.98
C TYR A 50 5.26 -2.98 -0.88
N ARG A 51 6.04 -2.50 -1.85
CA ARG A 51 6.40 -1.09 -1.93
C ARG A 51 5.17 -0.22 -2.20
N ALA A 52 4.31 -0.59 -3.14
CA ALA A 52 3.10 0.15 -3.47
C ALA A 52 2.17 0.28 -2.25
N THR A 53 1.97 -0.81 -1.50
CA THR A 53 1.15 -0.77 -0.26
C THR A 53 1.72 0.16 0.80
N ASN A 54 3.04 0.16 0.98
CA ASN A 54 3.69 1.03 1.96
C ASN A 54 3.61 2.51 1.56
N VAL A 55 3.84 2.81 0.29
CA VAL A 55 3.72 4.19 -0.22
C VAL A 55 2.29 4.70 -0.08
N ALA A 56 1.28 3.90 -0.41
CA ALA A 56 -0.12 4.28 -0.20
C ALA A 56 -0.40 4.60 1.28
N PHE A 57 0.14 3.81 2.21
CA PHE A 57 0.00 4.02 3.65
C PHE A 57 0.72 5.29 4.13
N GLU A 58 1.97 5.50 3.73
CA GLU A 58 2.75 6.71 4.04
C GLU A 58 2.04 7.97 3.51
N ASN A 59 1.51 7.90 2.29
CA ASN A 59 0.72 8.98 1.73
C ASN A 59 -0.52 9.25 2.58
N ALA A 60 -1.30 8.21 2.93
CA ALA A 60 -2.47 8.32 3.79
C ALA A 60 -2.13 8.91 5.18
N GLU A 61 -1.00 8.54 5.78
CA GLU A 61 -0.52 9.16 7.03
C GLU A 61 -0.25 10.66 6.83
N GLY A 62 0.38 11.03 5.73
CA GLY A 62 0.57 12.43 5.35
C GLY A 62 -0.75 13.19 5.26
N VAL A 63 -1.78 12.59 4.67
CA VAL A 63 -3.13 13.15 4.61
C VAL A 63 -3.75 13.29 6.00
N THR A 64 -3.62 12.29 6.87
CA THR A 64 -4.11 12.34 8.26
C THR A 64 -3.48 13.51 9.01
N ARG A 65 -2.15 13.66 8.94
CA ARG A 65 -1.44 14.77 9.61
C ARG A 65 -1.88 16.14 9.09
N LEU A 66 -2.10 16.28 7.77
CA LEU A 66 -2.65 17.53 7.19
C LEU A 66 -4.07 17.81 7.67
N SER A 67 -4.88 16.76 7.85
CA SER A 67 -6.25 16.85 8.34
C SER A 67 -6.29 17.25 9.81
N GLU A 68 -5.44 16.69 10.66
CA GLU A 68 -5.30 17.07 12.07
C GLU A 68 -4.95 18.56 12.21
N ARG A 69 -3.97 19.05 11.43
CA ARG A 69 -3.61 20.48 11.40
C ARG A 69 -4.75 21.37 10.92
N ALA A 70 -5.49 20.93 9.90
CA ALA A 70 -6.64 21.68 9.38
C ALA A 70 -7.75 21.76 10.45
N VAL A 71 -8.04 20.66 11.12
CA VAL A 71 -9.02 20.60 12.22
C VAL A 71 -8.60 21.47 13.40
N GLU A 72 -7.33 21.46 13.79
CA GLU A 72 -6.78 22.34 14.82
C GLU A 72 -6.93 23.82 14.44
N ALA A 73 -6.60 24.18 13.20
CA ALA A 73 -6.76 25.54 12.71
C ALA A 73 -8.23 25.99 12.68
N ILE A 74 -9.15 25.13 12.24
CA ILE A 74 -10.59 25.39 12.25
C ILE A 74 -11.09 25.62 13.69
N ALA A 75 -10.71 24.75 14.62
CA ALA A 75 -11.11 24.87 16.01
C ALA A 75 -10.58 26.17 16.65
N ASN A 76 -9.36 26.56 16.32
CA ASN A 76 -8.72 27.80 16.78
C ASN A 76 -9.12 29.05 15.98
N ARG A 77 -9.99 28.92 14.95
CA ARG A 77 -10.40 30.01 14.05
C ARG A 77 -9.21 30.72 13.39
N THR A 78 -8.16 29.98 13.04
CA THR A 78 -6.99 30.48 12.32
C THR A 78 -7.07 30.14 10.83
N SER A 79 -6.17 30.72 10.03
CA SER A 79 -6.12 30.45 8.59
C SER A 79 -5.72 28.99 8.30
N LEU A 80 -6.45 28.35 7.39
CA LEU A 80 -6.10 27.03 6.87
C LEU A 80 -4.87 27.10 5.95
N ASP A 81 -4.07 26.03 5.94
CA ASP A 81 -3.03 25.83 4.92
C ASP A 81 -3.68 25.73 3.52
N SER A 82 -3.02 26.25 2.50
CA SER A 82 -3.47 26.13 1.10
C SER A 82 -3.60 24.68 0.65
N ASN A 83 -2.86 23.76 1.28
CA ASN A 83 -2.91 22.32 1.00
C ASN A 83 -3.85 21.53 1.93
N ALA A 84 -4.62 22.21 2.78
CA ALA A 84 -5.55 21.58 3.71
C ALA A 84 -6.55 20.69 2.94
N PRO A 85 -6.74 19.43 3.36
CA PRO A 85 -7.63 18.50 2.66
C PRO A 85 -9.11 18.71 2.98
N LEU A 86 -9.45 19.66 3.87
CA LEU A 86 -10.81 19.94 4.31
C LEU A 86 -10.97 21.40 4.78
N ALA A 87 -12.21 21.87 4.78
CA ALA A 87 -12.66 23.14 5.35
C ALA A 87 -13.70 22.91 6.48
N GLU A 88 -14.09 23.98 7.19
CA GLU A 88 -15.02 23.90 8.34
C GLU A 88 -16.36 23.24 7.98
N GLY A 89 -16.88 23.49 6.77
CA GLY A 89 -18.13 22.90 6.28
C GLY A 89 -18.07 21.40 5.97
N ASP A 90 -16.87 20.82 5.85
CA ASP A 90 -16.68 19.40 5.54
C ASP A 90 -16.76 18.52 6.79
N ILE A 91 -16.73 19.13 7.98
CA ILE A 91 -16.77 18.43 9.26
C ILE A 91 -18.21 18.02 9.56
N GLU A 92 -18.47 16.72 9.48
CA GLU A 92 -19.77 16.16 9.82
C GLU A 92 -20.02 16.27 11.33
N GLN A 93 -21.19 16.79 11.71
CA GLN A 93 -21.58 16.96 13.11
C GLN A 93 -22.82 16.13 13.47
N ASN A 94 -23.48 15.53 12.47
CA ASN A 94 -24.63 14.67 12.68
C ASN A 94 -24.19 13.25 13.08
N CYS A 95 -24.62 12.84 14.27
CA CYS A 95 -24.30 11.56 14.88
C CYS A 95 -25.24 10.42 14.47
N GLU A 96 -26.35 10.74 13.81
CA GLU A 96 -27.31 9.75 13.30
C GLU A 96 -26.87 9.13 11.96
N LEU A 97 -25.91 9.79 11.28
CA LEU A 97 -25.34 9.28 10.05
C LEU A 97 -24.32 8.19 10.38
N ALA A 98 -24.70 6.93 10.17
CA ALA A 98 -23.79 5.79 10.22
C ALA A 98 -22.64 5.99 9.22
N PHE A 99 -21.43 5.59 9.62
CA PHE A 99 -20.24 5.71 8.81
C PHE A 99 -19.34 4.50 9.04
N ASP A 100 -19.06 3.76 7.97
CA ASP A 100 -18.07 2.69 7.94
C ASP A 100 -16.83 3.18 7.17
N PRO A 101 -15.67 3.33 7.83
CA PRO A 101 -14.45 3.79 7.17
C PRO A 101 -13.96 2.82 6.07
N VAL A 102 -14.22 1.52 6.21
CA VAL A 102 -13.80 0.50 5.24
C VAL A 102 -14.65 0.59 3.98
N GLU A 103 -15.96 0.67 4.12
CA GLU A 103 -16.88 0.84 2.99
C GLU A 103 -16.63 2.18 2.29
N TRP A 104 -16.46 3.26 3.05
CA TRP A 104 -16.18 4.59 2.52
C TRP A 104 -14.88 4.65 1.71
N GLY A 105 -13.83 3.97 2.19
CA GLY A 105 -12.54 3.88 1.50
C GLY A 105 -12.59 2.99 0.25
N ARG A 106 -13.30 1.85 0.30
CA ARG A 106 -13.49 0.96 -0.86
C ARG A 106 -14.38 1.57 -1.94
N GLY A 107 -15.31 2.45 -1.56
CA GLY A 107 -16.20 3.14 -2.50
C GLY A 107 -15.54 4.32 -3.23
N ARG A 108 -14.23 4.55 -3.05
CA ARG A 108 -13.51 5.62 -3.77
C ARG A 108 -13.32 5.23 -5.24
N PRO A 109 -13.62 6.12 -6.19
CA PRO A 109 -13.30 5.90 -7.61
C PRO A 109 -11.78 5.79 -7.83
N ASP A 110 -11.36 5.01 -8.83
CA ASP A 110 -9.94 4.84 -9.20
C ASP A 110 -9.25 6.16 -9.60
N SER A 111 -10.02 7.20 -9.93
CA SER A 111 -9.51 8.55 -10.22
C SER A 111 -9.20 9.38 -8.97
N THR A 112 -9.54 8.89 -7.78
CA THR A 112 -9.34 9.60 -6.52
C THR A 112 -7.99 9.21 -5.93
N SER A 113 -7.03 10.14 -5.94
CA SER A 113 -5.71 9.89 -5.35
C SER A 113 -5.65 10.16 -3.84
N ARG A 114 -6.51 11.06 -3.36
CA ARG A 114 -6.61 11.44 -1.95
C ARG A 114 -8.04 11.85 -1.60
N ALA A 115 -8.52 11.43 -0.43
CA ALA A 115 -9.78 11.89 0.15
C ALA A 115 -9.73 11.91 1.67
N VAL A 116 -10.58 12.73 2.30
CA VAL A 116 -10.72 12.79 3.76
C VAL A 116 -12.20 12.90 4.12
N LYS A 117 -12.60 12.24 5.20
CA LYS A 117 -13.88 12.47 5.89
C LYS A 117 -13.57 12.74 7.35
N VAL A 118 -14.08 13.86 7.86
CA VAL A 118 -13.96 14.21 9.28
C VAL A 118 -15.35 14.22 9.90
N ARG A 119 -15.45 13.67 11.10
CA ARG A 119 -16.67 13.67 11.91
C ARG A 119 -16.34 14.17 13.32
N ARG A 120 -17.13 15.08 13.87
CA ARG A 120 -17.08 15.38 15.31
C ARG A 120 -17.89 14.36 16.06
N ILE A 121 -17.22 13.64 16.96
CA ILE A 121 -17.85 12.57 17.75
C ILE A 121 -18.13 13.00 19.19
N ASP A 122 -17.60 14.14 19.65
CA ASP A 122 -17.96 14.71 20.95
C ASP A 122 -19.44 15.10 21.04
N SER A 123 -20.02 15.61 19.94
CA SER A 123 -21.46 15.89 19.86
C SER A 123 -22.32 14.63 20.02
N CYS A 124 -21.80 13.45 19.69
CA CYS A 124 -22.55 12.20 19.74
C CYS A 124 -22.73 11.67 21.15
N ILE A 125 -21.78 11.96 22.05
CA ILE A 125 -21.82 11.53 23.45
C ILE A 125 -22.84 12.36 24.25
N ILE A 126 -23.05 13.62 23.85
CA ILE A 126 -23.87 14.59 24.59
C ILE A 126 -25.31 14.65 24.04
N GLY A 127 -25.66 13.79 23.08
CA GLY A 127 -27.01 13.75 22.48
C GLY A 127 -27.25 14.80 21.39
N GLY A 128 -26.19 15.23 20.69
CA GLY A 128 -26.30 16.07 19.48
C GLY A 128 -26.91 15.29 18.32
N GLY A 129 -28.24 15.32 18.22
CA GLY A 129 -29.00 14.78 17.10
C GLY A 129 -29.25 15.81 15.98
N SER A 130 -29.97 15.39 14.95
CA SER A 130 -30.36 16.24 13.81
C SER A 130 -31.33 17.38 14.19
N LEU A 131 -31.97 17.29 15.36
CA LEU A 131 -32.80 18.33 15.95
C LEU A 131 -31.89 19.32 16.69
N GLN A 132 -31.70 20.49 16.08
CA GLN A 132 -30.80 21.58 16.49
C GLN A 132 -31.23 22.26 17.81
N MET A 133 -31.25 21.50 18.91
CA MET A 133 -31.70 21.88 20.26
C MET A 133 -30.65 22.68 21.05
N GLY A 134 -30.03 23.67 20.39
CA GLY A 134 -28.94 24.44 20.97
C GLY A 134 -27.66 23.62 21.15
N ARG A 135 -26.51 24.29 21.21
CA ARG A 135 -25.23 23.64 21.49
C ARG A 135 -24.84 23.92 22.94
N PRO A 136 -24.20 22.97 23.64
CA PRO A 136 -23.62 23.26 24.95
C PRO A 136 -22.70 24.48 24.85
N LEU A 137 -22.83 25.38 25.82
CA LEU A 137 -22.01 26.59 25.97
C LEU A 137 -20.65 26.30 26.63
N ASP A 138 -20.49 25.12 27.22
CA ASP A 138 -19.26 24.69 27.89
C ASP A 138 -18.23 24.12 26.90
N PRO A 139 -16.93 24.40 27.09
CA PRO A 139 -15.88 23.88 26.24
C PRO A 139 -15.66 22.39 26.54
N VAL A 140 -16.35 21.52 25.81
CA VAL A 140 -15.86 20.15 25.65
C VAL A 140 -14.66 20.18 24.73
N THR A 141 -13.60 19.45 25.10
CA THR A 141 -12.46 19.23 24.21
C THR A 141 -12.98 18.47 23.00
N PRO A 142 -12.98 19.08 21.80
CA PRO A 142 -13.62 18.47 20.64
C PRO A 142 -12.84 17.22 20.23
N VAL A 143 -13.57 16.15 19.92
CA VAL A 143 -12.99 14.88 19.51
C VAL A 143 -13.46 14.60 18.10
N TYR A 144 -12.50 14.39 17.21
CA TYR A 144 -12.71 14.16 15.79
C TYR A 144 -12.38 12.73 15.45
N GLN A 145 -13.24 12.08 14.67
CA GLN A 145 -12.87 10.90 13.90
C GLN A 145 -12.43 11.36 12.52
N ILE A 146 -11.19 11.04 12.15
CA ILE A 146 -10.57 11.42 10.88
C ILE A 146 -10.32 10.15 10.09
N THR A 147 -11.02 10.01 8.97
CA THR A 147 -10.78 8.93 8.02
C THR A 147 -10.12 9.51 6.79
N SER A 148 -8.86 9.16 6.56
CA SER A 148 -8.10 9.55 5.38
C SER A 148 -7.99 8.37 4.41
N TYR A 149 -7.90 8.70 3.13
CA TYR A 149 -7.68 7.77 2.04
C TYR A 149 -6.60 8.32 1.13
N SER A 150 -5.67 7.47 0.72
CA SER A 150 -4.68 7.82 -0.30
C SER A 150 -4.27 6.60 -1.11
N THR A 151 -3.88 6.84 -2.36
CA THR A 151 -3.27 5.85 -3.24
C THR A 151 -1.74 5.93 -3.24
N ASP A 152 -1.08 4.94 -3.83
CA ASP A 152 0.37 4.92 -4.06
C ASP A 152 0.82 5.97 -5.08
N THR A 153 0.05 6.18 -6.15
CA THR A 153 0.31 7.18 -7.20
C THR A 153 -0.91 8.05 -7.49
N ALA A 154 -0.69 9.22 -8.08
CA ALA A 154 -1.76 10.16 -8.41
C ALA A 154 -2.66 9.71 -9.59
N THR A 155 -2.11 8.88 -10.48
CA THR A 155 -2.80 8.29 -11.63
C THR A 155 -2.44 6.82 -11.71
N ASP A 156 -3.39 5.98 -12.16
CA ASP A 156 -3.21 4.54 -12.33
C ASP A 156 -2.68 3.84 -11.07
N ALA A 157 -3.33 4.13 -9.95
CA ALA A 157 -2.97 3.56 -8.65
C ALA A 157 -3.07 2.03 -8.67
N SER A 158 -2.06 1.38 -8.10
CA SER A 158 -2.02 -0.08 -7.93
C SER A 158 -2.38 -0.51 -6.51
N SER A 159 -2.31 0.45 -5.57
CA SER A 159 -2.59 0.22 -4.16
C SER A 159 -3.25 1.45 -3.54
N SER A 160 -4.10 1.21 -2.54
CA SER A 160 -4.73 2.25 -1.74
C SER A 160 -4.70 1.91 -0.26
N ALA A 161 -4.63 2.92 0.59
CA ALA A 161 -4.72 2.78 2.04
C ALA A 161 -5.79 3.72 2.60
N SER A 162 -6.49 3.26 3.62
CA SER A 162 -7.42 4.08 4.41
C SER A 162 -6.98 4.01 5.87
N ILE A 163 -6.86 5.16 6.52
CA ILE A 163 -6.50 5.29 7.93
C ILE A 163 -7.67 5.93 8.64
N ASP A 164 -8.17 5.31 9.70
CA ASP A 164 -9.19 5.87 10.59
C ASP A 164 -8.57 6.13 11.95
N THR A 165 -8.57 7.37 12.39
CA THR A 165 -8.02 7.79 13.69
C THR A 165 -9.02 8.61 14.48
N VAL A 166 -8.85 8.61 15.80
CA VAL A 166 -9.54 9.53 16.69
C VAL A 166 -8.53 10.56 17.17
N PHE A 167 -8.80 11.82 16.87
CA PHE A 167 -7.96 12.96 17.21
C PHE A 167 -8.70 13.86 18.21
N LYS A 168 -8.03 14.19 19.31
CA LYS A 168 -8.56 15.05 20.37
C LYS A 168 -7.70 16.31 20.47
N LEU A 169 -8.35 17.47 20.49
CA LEU A 169 -7.70 18.75 20.78
C LEU A 169 -7.55 18.99 22.30
#